data_AF-A0A1M5I7C9-F1
#
_entry.id   AF-A0A1M5I7C9-F1
#
_cell.length_a   1.000
_cell.length_b   1.000
_cell.length_c   1.000
_cell.angle_alpha   90.00
_cell.angle_beta   90.00
_cell.angle_gamma   90.00
#
_symmetry.space_group_name_H-M   'P 1'
#
loop_
_entity.id
_entity.type
_entity.pdbx_description
1 polymer ?
#
loop_
_entity_poly.entity_id
_entity_poly.type
_entity_poly.pdbx_seq_one_letter_code
_entity_poly.pdbx_strand_id
1 'polypeptide(L)' 'MKIQYNDLPGKTKKEVIELLGDEFNFYPDNIWIYLLHRNFFGRKTYLVIYFENNTATHMKIRKTYGSIIKN' A
#
# COMPACT_ATOMS: atom_id res chain seq x y z
N MET A 1 1.99 -16.35 -3.93
CA MET A 1 3.33 -15.73 -3.90
C MET A 1 3.33 -14.75 -2.72
N LYS A 2 4.12 -14.99 -1.66
CA LYS A 2 4.25 -14.01 -0.56
C LYS A 2 5.14 -12.89 -1.07
N ILE A 3 4.57 -11.81 -1.58
CA ILE A 3 5.33 -10.58 -1.82
C ILE A 3 5.89 -10.17 -0.47
N GLN A 4 7.22 -10.17 -0.32
CA GLN A 4 7.85 -9.61 0.86
C GLN A 4 7.83 -8.09 0.71
N TYR A 5 6.82 -7.45 1.28
CA TYR A 5 6.68 -5.98 1.25
C TYR A 5 7.84 -5.25 1.97
N ASN A 6 8.74 -5.99 2.61
CA ASN A 6 9.94 -5.49 3.27
C ASN A 6 10.90 -4.79 2.29
N ASP A 7 10.80 -5.08 1.00
CA ASP A 7 11.68 -4.50 -0.03
C ASP A 7 11.11 -3.20 -0.64
N LEU A 8 9.96 -2.72 -0.16
CA LEU A 8 9.33 -1.49 -0.67
C LEU A 8 10.09 -0.20 -0.32
N PRO A 9 10.66 -0.02 0.88
CA PRO A 9 11.44 1.18 1.20
C PRO A 9 12.57 1.39 0.19
N GLY A 10 12.71 2.63 -0.29
CA GLY A 10 13.68 3.01 -1.32
C GLY A 10 13.18 2.88 -2.77
N LYS A 11 12.04 2.22 -3.01
CA LYS A 11 11.44 2.13 -4.35
C LYS A 11 10.69 3.40 -4.73
N THR A 12 10.77 3.76 -6.00
CA THR A 12 9.99 4.85 -6.58
C THR A 12 8.52 4.47 -6.73
N LYS A 13 7.62 5.46 -6.83
CA LYS A 13 6.19 5.22 -7.16
C LYS A 13 6.02 4.35 -8.41
N LYS A 14 6.82 4.56 -9.44
CA LYS A 14 6.79 3.76 -10.68
C LYS A 14 7.13 2.29 -10.42
N GLU A 15 8.21 2.02 -9.69
CA GLU A 15 8.59 0.64 -9.34
C GLU A 15 7.54 -0.03 -8.44
N VAL A 16 6.90 0.74 -7.55
CA VAL A 16 5.79 0.22 -6.74
C VAL A 16 4.59 -0.16 -7.61
N ILE A 17 4.26 0.65 -8.63
CA ILE A 17 3.21 0.31 -9.62
C ILE A 17 3.59 -0.95 -10.40
N GLU A 18 4.84 -1.08 -10.83
CA GLU A 18 5.31 -2.27 -11.57
C GLU A 18 5.22 -3.54 -10.72
N LEU A 19 5.42 -3.43 -9.39
CA LEU A 19 5.37 -4.57 -8.46
C LEU A 19 3.97 -4.93 -7.96
N LEU A 20 3.13 -3.92 -7.69
CA LEU A 20 1.86 -4.09 -6.99
C LEU A 20 0.64 -3.74 -7.85
N GLY A 21 0.84 -3.12 -9.01
CA GLY A 21 -0.18 -2.44 -9.76
C GLY A 21 -0.42 -1.00 -9.28
N ASP A 22 -1.10 -0.22 -10.12
CA ASP A 22 -1.46 1.17 -9.81
C ASP A 22 -2.59 1.25 -8.77
N GLU A 23 -3.50 0.26 -8.81
CA GLU A 23 -4.80 0.35 -8.13
C GLU A 23 -5.48 1.70 -8.46
N PHE A 24 -6.44 2.15 -7.64
CA PHE A 24 -7.03 3.48 -7.77
C PHE A 24 -6.24 4.54 -6.98
N ASN A 25 -4.91 4.39 -6.88
CA ASN A 25 -4.09 5.38 -6.20
C ASN A 25 -3.85 6.59 -7.09
N PHE A 26 -4.01 7.79 -6.54
CA PHE A 26 -3.68 9.01 -7.26
C PHE A 26 -2.17 9.22 -7.24
N TYR A 27 -1.53 9.26 -8.41
CA TYR A 27 -0.06 9.31 -8.52
C TYR A 27 0.59 10.45 -7.73
N PRO A 28 0.03 11.69 -7.68
CA PRO A 28 0.57 12.78 -6.86
C PRO A 28 0.52 12.56 -5.35
N ASP A 29 -0.35 11.67 -4.84
CA ASP A 29 -0.50 11.47 -3.39
C ASP A 29 0.73 10.86 -2.74
N ASN A 30 1.04 11.29 -1.52
CA ASN A 30 2.14 10.74 -0.73
C ASN A 30 1.77 9.48 0.05
N ILE A 31 0.52 9.05 0.01
CA ILE A 31 0.04 7.86 0.71
C ILE A 31 -0.76 7.00 -0.26
N TRP A 32 -0.30 5.77 -0.46
CA TRP A 32 -1.01 4.76 -1.24
C TRP A 32 -1.49 3.62 -0.35
N ILE A 33 -2.67 3.09 -0.67
CA ILE A 33 -3.35 2.07 0.12
C ILE A 33 -3.74 0.92 -0.79
N TYR A 34 -3.25 -0.27 -0.48
CA TYR A 34 -3.53 -1.49 -1.21
C TYR A 34 -4.32 -2.46 -0.33
N LEU A 35 -5.42 -3.01 -0.85
CA LEU A 35 -6.13 -4.11 -0.17
C LEU A 35 -5.41 -5.43 -0.45
N LEU A 36 -4.74 -5.99 0.55
CA LEU A 36 -4.00 -7.24 0.39
C LEU A 36 -4.91 -8.47 0.50
N HIS A 37 -5.86 -8.45 1.43
CA HIS A 37 -6.72 -9.59 1.71
C HIS A 37 -8.03 -9.16 2.39
N ARG A 38 -9.11 -9.87 2.08
CA ARG A 38 -10.37 -9.83 2.83
C ARG A 38 -10.71 -11.25 3.26
N ASN A 39 -10.85 -11.47 4.56
CA ASN A 39 -11.26 -12.79 5.06
C ASN A 39 -12.79 -12.97 4.95
N PHE A 40 -13.26 -14.19 5.18
CA PHE A 40 -14.68 -14.55 5.06
C PHE A 40 -15.59 -13.72 5.97
N PHE A 41 -15.12 -13.36 7.17
CA PHE A 41 -15.83 -12.49 8.12
C PHE A 41 -15.77 -10.99 7.75
N GLY A 42 -15.28 -10.65 6.56
CA GLY A 42 -15.22 -9.28 6.07
C GLY A 42 -14.07 -8.44 6.61
N ARG A 43 -13.18 -9.00 7.44
CA ARG A 43 -11.98 -8.29 7.92
C ARG A 43 -11.01 -8.10 6.77
N LYS A 44 -10.66 -6.86 6.51
CA LYS A 44 -9.72 -6.43 5.47
C LYS A 44 -8.33 -6.23 6.06
N THR A 45 -7.31 -6.59 5.29
CA THR A 45 -5.90 -6.31 5.57
C THR A 45 -5.37 -5.42 4.45
N TYR A 46 -4.88 -4.26 4.82
CA TYR A 46 -4.35 -3.25 3.91
C TYR A 46 -2.85 -3.06 4.11
N LEU A 47 -2.16 -2.78 3.03
CA LEU A 47 -0.81 -2.23 3.00
C LEU A 47 -0.92 -0.72 2.76
N VAL A 48 -0.34 0.06 3.66
CA VAL A 48 -0.24 1.51 3.54
C VAL A 48 1.22 1.85 3.28
N ILE A 49 1.49 2.56 2.20
CA ILE A 49 2.83 2.97 1.77
C ILE A 49 2.91 4.50 1.83
N TYR A 50 3.97 5.02 2.44
CA TYR A 50 4.25 6.44 2.55
C TYR A 50 5.39 6.80 1.61
N PHE A 51 5.23 7.90 0.88
CA PHE A 51 6.20 8.41 -0.09
C PHE A 51 6.67 9.81 0.30
N GLU A 52 7.96 10.06 0.07
CA GLU A 52 8.57 11.38 0.11
C GLU A 52 9.43 11.52 -1.15
N ASN A 53 9.33 12.66 -1.85
CA ASN A 53 10.08 12.91 -3.08
C ASN A 53 10.03 11.73 -4.07
N ASN A 54 8.82 11.21 -4.32
CA ASN A 54 8.56 10.07 -5.22
C ASN A 54 9.12 8.70 -4.76
N THR A 55 9.65 8.60 -3.54
CA THR A 55 10.32 7.41 -3.01
C THR A 55 9.59 6.88 -1.79
N ALA A 56 9.33 5.58 -1.72
CA ALA A 56 8.71 4.95 -0.56
C ALA A 56 9.65 4.99 0.64
N THR A 57 9.22 5.58 1.76
CA THR A 57 10.05 5.71 2.97
C THR A 57 9.76 4.60 3.96
N HIS A 58 8.50 4.30 4.20
CA HIS A 58 8.08 3.26 5.12
C HIS A 58 6.67 2.74 4.78
N MET A 59 6.33 1.58 5.35
CA MET A 59 5.05 0.92 5.16
C MET A 59 4.44 0.43 6.47
N LYS A 60 3.11 0.27 6.47
CA LYS A 60 2.35 -0.26 7.60
C LYS A 60 1.29 -1.24 7.11
N ILE A 61 1.11 -2.33 7.85
CA ILE A 61 -0.03 -3.24 7.66
C ILE A 61 -1.15 -2.84 8.61
N ARG A 62 -2.35 -2.64 8.09
CA ARG A 62 -3.55 -2.28 8.86
C ARG A 62 -4.65 -3.31 8.64
N LYS A 63 -5.25 -3.81 9.73
CA LYS A 63 -6.38 -4.74 9.67
C LYS A 63 -7.62 -4.06 10.23
N THR A 64 -8.69 -3.99 9.45
CA THR A 64 -9.94 -3.33 9.85
C THR A 64 -11.14 -4.01 9.20
N TYR A 65 -12.34 -3.81 9.75
CA TYR A 65 -13.60 -4.21 9.11
C TYR A 65 -14.17 -3.09 8.22
N GLY A 66 -13.71 -1.86 8.39
CA GLY A 66 -14.12 -0.68 7.62
C GLY A 66 -13.14 -0.30 6.50
N SER A 67 -13.30 0.91 5.96
CA SER A 67 -12.34 1.53 5.05
C SER A 67 -11.24 2.24 5.83
N ILE A 68 -10.07 2.40 5.21
CA ILE A 68 -9.01 3.26 5.73
C ILE A 68 -9.18 4.65 5.12
N ILE A 69 -9.15 5.67 5.96
CA ILE A 69 -9.11 7.08 5.55
C ILE A 69 -7.64 7.53 5.62
N LYS A 70 -7.20 8.27 4.60
CA LYS A 70 -5.87 8.91 4.60
C LYS A 70 -5.92 10.05 5.63
N ASN A 71 -5.21 9.88 6.74
CA ASN A 71 -4.98 10.94 7.74
C ASN A 71 -3.61 11.56 7.52
#